data_AF-A0A6N6MCS9-F1
#
_entry.id   AF-A0A6N6MCS9-F1
#
_cell.length_a   1.000
_cell.length_b   1.000
_cell.length_c   1.000
_cell.angle_alpha   90.00
_cell.angle_beta   90.00
_cell.angle_gamma   90.00
#
_symmetry.space_group_name_H-M   'P 1'
#
loop_
_entity.id
_entity.type
_entity.pdbx_description
1 polymer ?
#
loop_
_entity_poly.entity_id
_entity_poly.type
_entity_poly.pdbx_seq_one_letter_code
_entity_poly.pdbx_strand_id
1 'polypeptide(L)'
;MRNLYFTLFFAVSLCFGLVGCNSDDDVPPKRNSLSGDTNNIFIPKDLFLRFNLDDTTKFYEHGYTVISESRAYRNGYCDTFNLQDSLASFIQVETGVFHDPSTRNRAFYIDFINCIPQGSTEEEIKEMMFDPGNYDYVTDNNKTGGIRIRYYDNEGNLWTTSSGPNSGSYSDFMLSAIIDSPEGDERFGNYIMFGEFSCRLYRGGNSMTITKGRYKMYIGGL
;
A
#
# COMPACT_ATOMS: atom_id res chain seq x y z
N MET A 1 33.14 62.49 37.38
CA MET A 1 31.82 62.60 36.73
C MET A 1 31.77 61.56 35.61
N ARG A 2 30.78 60.64 35.68
CA ARG A 2 30.02 60.01 34.57
C ARG A 2 30.82 59.56 33.33
N ASN A 3 30.82 58.31 32.89
CA ASN A 3 29.74 57.31 32.78
C ASN A 3 30.43 55.92 32.68
N LEU A 4 30.09 54.90 33.49
CA LEU A 4 29.13 53.81 33.18
C LEU A 4 28.81 53.63 31.68
N TYR A 5 28.61 52.40 31.21
CA TYR A 5 28.27 52.01 29.82
C TYR A 5 29.45 51.79 28.87
N PHE A 6 30.33 50.80 29.13
CA PHE A 6 31.01 50.11 28.02
C PHE A 6 31.45 48.68 28.36
N THR A 7 30.71 48.01 29.25
CA THR A 7 30.87 46.59 29.60
C THR A 7 29.53 45.89 29.45
N LEU A 8 28.94 45.94 28.24
CA LEU A 8 27.74 45.18 27.92
C LEU A 8 27.57 44.97 26.39
N PHE A 9 28.64 44.56 25.71
CA PHE A 9 28.59 44.25 24.26
C PHE A 9 29.39 43.00 23.87
N PHE A 10 29.52 42.05 24.80
CA PHE A 10 30.24 40.78 24.57
C PHE A 10 29.47 39.53 25.04
N ALA A 11 28.14 39.64 25.14
CA ALA A 11 27.30 38.54 25.66
C ALA A 11 26.09 38.17 24.77
N VAL A 12 25.92 38.78 23.59
CA VAL A 12 24.77 38.49 22.72
C VAL A 12 25.18 38.55 21.24
N SER A 13 25.89 37.53 20.75
CA SER A 13 25.80 37.09 19.34
C SER A 13 26.56 35.78 19.09
N LEU A 14 26.53 34.86 20.06
CA LEU A 14 27.13 33.53 19.97
C LEU A 14 26.03 32.46 19.93
N CYS A 15 24.92 32.76 19.24
CA CYS A 15 23.70 31.94 19.26
C CYS A 15 23.07 31.64 17.89
N PHE A 16 23.74 31.89 16.77
CA PHE A 16 23.20 31.53 15.45
C PHE A 16 24.23 30.75 14.65
N GLY A 17 24.13 29.42 14.70
CA GLY A 17 24.99 28.56 13.89
C GLY A 17 24.92 27.06 14.18
N LEU A 18 23.83 26.55 14.77
CA LEU A 18 23.52 25.12 14.73
C LEU A 18 22.15 24.98 14.07
N VAL A 19 22.14 24.95 12.74
CA VAL A 19 21.01 24.37 11.99
C VAL A 19 21.16 22.86 12.16
N GLY A 20 20.70 22.36 13.31
CA GLY A 20 20.44 20.94 13.47
C GLY A 20 19.27 20.59 12.56
N CYS A 21 19.48 19.64 11.65
CA CYS A 21 18.39 18.90 11.02
C CYS A 21 17.46 18.43 12.15
N ASN A 22 16.26 18.99 12.23
CA ASN A 22 15.18 18.30 12.89
C ASN A 22 14.94 17.05 12.04
N SER A 23 15.41 15.91 12.56
CA SER A 23 14.98 14.60 12.13
C SER A 23 13.47 14.59 12.08
N ASP A 24 12.94 13.85 11.10
CA ASP A 24 11.54 13.47 11.04
C ASP A 24 10.99 13.27 12.46
N ASP A 25 9.86 13.91 12.77
CA ASP A 25 9.16 13.70 14.03
C ASP A 25 8.80 12.22 14.12
N ASP A 26 9.66 11.43 14.74
CA ASP A 26 9.39 10.06 15.13
C ASP A 26 8.16 10.12 16.04
N VAL A 27 7.04 9.66 15.49
CA VAL A 27 5.79 9.52 16.23
C VAL A 27 6.09 8.69 17.47
N PRO A 28 5.89 9.22 18.69
CA PRO A 28 6.28 8.51 19.88
C PRO A 28 5.50 7.20 19.99
N PRO A 29 6.15 6.06 20.32
CA PRO A 29 5.48 4.78 20.40
C PRO A 29 4.36 4.84 21.45
N LYS A 30 3.11 4.70 21.00
CA LYS A 30 1.96 4.60 21.90
C LYS A 30 1.83 3.18 22.45
N ARG A 31 1.79 3.08 23.78
CA ARG A 31 1.59 1.82 24.50
C ARG A 31 0.18 1.27 24.21
N ASN A 32 0.11 0.02 23.75
CA ASN A 32 -1.17 -0.69 23.64
C ASN A 32 -1.72 -0.95 25.06
N SER A 33 -2.93 -0.48 25.34
CA SER A 33 -3.57 -0.64 26.65
C SER A 33 -4.15 -2.04 26.88
N LEU A 34 -4.05 -2.96 25.92
CA LEU A 34 -4.71 -4.26 25.95
C LEU A 34 -3.77 -5.49 25.95
N SER A 35 -2.44 -5.34 25.93
CA SER A 35 -1.53 -6.49 25.99
C SER A 35 -0.58 -6.40 27.17
N GLY A 36 -0.75 -7.31 28.14
CA GLY A 36 0.18 -7.53 29.25
C GLY A 36 1.47 -8.23 28.83
N ASP A 37 2.03 -7.85 27.68
CA ASP A 37 3.26 -8.42 27.13
C ASP A 37 4.45 -7.52 27.46
N THR A 38 5.44 -8.10 28.14
CA THR A 38 6.65 -7.44 28.63
C THR A 38 7.86 -7.64 27.70
N ASN A 39 7.69 -8.32 26.57
CA ASN A 39 8.74 -8.43 25.56
C ASN A 39 8.64 -7.22 24.60
N ASN A 40 9.61 -6.30 24.70
CA ASN A 40 9.70 -5.04 23.95
C ASN A 40 10.01 -5.25 22.44
N ILE A 41 9.20 -6.00 21.71
CA ILE A 41 9.12 -5.90 20.25
C ILE A 41 7.67 -5.56 19.89
N PHE A 42 7.33 -4.30 20.15
CA PHE A 42 6.13 -3.67 19.61
C PHE A 42 6.47 -3.17 18.20
N ILE A 43 6.10 -3.91 17.16
CA ILE A 43 5.94 -3.32 15.84
C ILE A 43 4.55 -2.69 15.85
N PRO A 44 4.40 -1.36 15.96
CA PRO A 44 3.09 -0.76 15.76
C PRO A 44 2.57 -1.20 14.38
N LYS A 45 1.34 -1.74 14.35
CA LYS A 45 0.62 -2.08 13.12
C LYS A 45 0.16 -0.78 12.46
N ASP A 46 1.12 0.04 12.07
CA ASP A 46 0.91 1.27 11.32
C ASP A 46 0.57 0.87 9.88
N LEU A 47 -0.53 0.16 9.67
CA LEU A 47 -1.01 -0.12 8.33
C LEU A 47 -1.62 1.16 7.79
N PHE A 48 -1.07 1.63 6.68
CA PHE A 48 -1.49 2.87 6.09
C PHE A 48 -1.52 2.78 4.57
N LEU A 49 -2.27 3.69 3.98
CA LEU A 49 -2.18 4.05 2.59
C LEU A 49 -2.11 5.57 2.48
N ARG A 50 -1.06 6.08 1.84
CA ARG A 50 -0.87 7.50 1.58
C ARG A 50 -0.64 7.70 0.09
N PHE A 51 -1.28 8.70 -0.49
CA PHE A 51 -1.06 9.06 -1.89
C PHE A 51 -1.56 10.48 -2.18
N ASN A 52 -1.12 11.06 -3.29
CA ASN A 52 -1.68 12.30 -3.82
C ASN A 52 -2.63 11.99 -4.96
N LEU A 53 -3.88 12.46 -4.86
CA LEU A 53 -4.88 12.40 -5.93
C LEU A 53 -5.12 13.81 -6.43
N ASP A 54 -4.72 14.09 -7.68
CA ASP A 54 -4.79 15.42 -8.29
C ASP A 54 -4.34 16.54 -7.32
N ASP A 55 -3.12 16.38 -6.79
CA ASP A 55 -2.45 17.26 -5.80
C ASP A 55 -3.06 17.31 -4.39
N THR A 56 -4.15 16.59 -4.12
CA THR A 56 -4.69 16.42 -2.76
C THR A 56 -4.13 15.19 -2.09
N THR A 57 -3.42 15.35 -0.97
CA THR A 57 -2.96 14.21 -0.18
C THR A 57 -4.13 13.50 0.50
N LYS A 58 -4.20 12.18 0.31
CA LYS A 58 -5.08 11.25 1.02
C LYS A 58 -4.25 10.40 1.97
N PHE A 59 -4.81 10.11 3.13
CA PHE A 59 -4.20 9.27 4.14
C PHE A 59 -5.26 8.40 4.79
N TYR A 60 -4.99 7.10 4.79
CA TYR A 60 -5.82 6.04 5.35
C TYR A 60 -4.99 5.28 6.36
N GLU A 61 -5.56 5.03 7.54
CA GLU A 61 -4.90 4.35 8.65
C GLU A 61 -5.85 3.31 9.23
N HIS A 62 -5.38 2.06 9.30
CA HIS A 62 -6.17 0.94 9.82
C HIS A 62 -6.61 1.22 11.27
N GLY A 63 -7.87 0.96 11.58
CA GLY A 63 -8.40 1.04 12.95
C GLY A 63 -8.87 2.44 13.38
N TYR A 64 -8.71 3.46 12.52
CA TYR A 64 -9.34 4.76 12.73
C TYR A 64 -10.67 4.86 11.97
N THR A 65 -10.64 5.35 10.73
CA THR A 65 -11.84 5.55 9.90
C THR A 65 -11.99 4.49 8.83
N VAL A 66 -10.98 3.65 8.65
CA VAL A 66 -10.92 2.61 7.63
C VAL A 66 -10.31 1.34 8.20
N ILE A 67 -10.65 0.22 7.57
CA ILE A 67 -10.10 -1.09 7.86
C ILE A 67 -9.26 -1.53 6.66
N SER A 68 -8.07 -2.04 6.95
CA SER A 68 -7.31 -2.84 6.00
C SER A 68 -7.69 -4.31 6.18
N GLU A 69 -7.99 -4.99 5.08
CA GLU A 69 -8.21 -6.44 5.02
C GLU A 69 -7.78 -6.98 3.65
N SER A 70 -7.71 -8.31 3.54
CA SER A 70 -7.39 -9.04 2.33
C SER A 70 -8.57 -9.87 1.85
N ARG A 71 -8.62 -10.15 0.55
CA ARG A 71 -9.63 -11.01 -0.09
C ARG A 71 -9.01 -11.75 -1.26
N ALA A 72 -9.38 -13.01 -1.43
CA ALA A 72 -8.95 -13.84 -2.54
C ALA A 72 -10.15 -14.29 -3.39
N TYR A 73 -9.98 -14.36 -4.71
CA TYR A 73 -10.97 -15.01 -5.59
C TYR A 73 -10.34 -15.48 -6.90
N ARG A 74 -11.02 -16.42 -7.58
CA ARG A 74 -10.65 -16.91 -8.90
C ARG A 74 -11.49 -16.27 -9.98
N ASN A 75 -10.87 -15.86 -11.07
CA ASN A 75 -11.50 -15.14 -12.18
C ASN A 75 -11.35 -15.88 -13.53
N GLY A 76 -11.64 -17.17 -13.55
CA GLY A 76 -11.61 -18.00 -14.75
C GLY A 76 -10.29 -18.74 -14.97
N TYR A 77 -10.10 -19.24 -16.19
CA TYR A 77 -8.95 -20.05 -16.60
C TYR A 77 -7.95 -19.21 -17.40
N CYS A 78 -6.70 -19.67 -17.46
CA CYS A 78 -5.73 -19.13 -18.39
C CYS A 78 -4.91 -20.22 -19.08
N ASP A 79 -4.61 -19.95 -20.36
CA ASP A 79 -4.02 -20.92 -21.31
C ASP A 79 -2.48 -20.88 -21.32
N THR A 80 -1.84 -20.30 -20.29
CA THR A 80 -0.40 -20.01 -20.30
C THR A 80 0.50 -21.23 -20.23
N PHE A 81 -0.02 -22.40 -19.84
CA PHE A 81 0.76 -23.63 -19.79
C PHE A 81 0.44 -24.51 -20.99
N ASN A 82 1.35 -24.54 -21.96
CA ASN A 82 1.24 -25.36 -23.17
C ASN A 82 1.01 -26.83 -22.79
N LEU A 83 -0.14 -27.31 -23.23
CA LEU A 83 -0.69 -28.65 -23.03
C LEU A 83 0.26 -29.72 -23.58
N GLN A 84 0.98 -30.38 -22.68
CA GLN A 84 1.31 -31.79 -22.82
C GLN A 84 1.33 -32.55 -21.49
N ASP A 85 1.57 -31.88 -20.35
CA ASP A 85 1.55 -32.52 -19.01
C ASP A 85 1.07 -31.62 -17.84
N SER A 86 0.62 -30.37 -18.08
CA SER A 86 0.31 -29.42 -17.01
C SER A 86 -1.16 -29.43 -16.58
N LEU A 87 -1.40 -29.49 -15.26
CA LEU A 87 -2.70 -29.26 -14.64
C LEU A 87 -3.30 -27.91 -15.09
N ALA A 88 -4.63 -27.81 -15.14
CA ALA A 88 -5.34 -26.58 -15.54
C ALA A 88 -4.89 -25.39 -14.67
N SER A 89 -4.77 -24.19 -15.25
CA SER A 89 -4.41 -22.98 -14.50
C SER A 89 -5.59 -22.01 -14.40
N PHE A 90 -5.67 -21.29 -13.28
CA PHE A 90 -6.72 -20.31 -13.03
C PHE A 90 -6.13 -18.93 -12.79
N ILE A 91 -6.91 -17.90 -13.15
CA ILE A 91 -6.57 -16.52 -12.82
C ILE A 91 -6.91 -16.31 -11.36
N GLN A 92 -5.90 -16.24 -10.49
CA GLN A 92 -6.05 -15.88 -9.09
C GLN A 92 -5.97 -14.37 -8.94
N VAL A 93 -6.83 -13.82 -8.09
CA VAL A 93 -6.79 -12.42 -7.69
C VAL A 93 -6.70 -12.33 -6.18
N GLU A 94 -5.56 -11.83 -5.70
CA GLU A 94 -5.32 -11.49 -4.30
C GLU A 94 -5.48 -9.99 -4.13
N THR A 95 -6.37 -9.58 -3.24
CA THR A 95 -6.80 -8.20 -3.10
C THR A 95 -6.45 -7.70 -1.71
N GLY A 96 -5.63 -6.66 -1.63
CA GLY A 96 -5.55 -5.83 -0.43
C GLY A 96 -6.56 -4.70 -0.57
N VAL A 97 -7.30 -4.39 0.51
CA VAL A 97 -8.23 -3.26 0.51
C VAL A 97 -8.06 -2.38 1.75
N PHE A 98 -8.18 -1.07 1.57
CA PHE A 98 -8.58 -0.12 2.61
C PHE A 98 -10.00 0.35 2.33
N HIS A 99 -10.92 0.18 3.28
CA HIS A 99 -12.29 0.67 3.13
C HIS A 99 -12.89 1.16 4.43
N ASP A 100 -13.85 2.07 4.33
CA ASP A 100 -14.72 2.44 5.44
C ASP A 100 -15.70 1.27 5.71
N PRO A 101 -15.82 0.76 6.95
CA PRO A 101 -16.76 -0.32 7.25
C PRO A 101 -18.23 0.13 7.21
N SER A 102 -18.48 1.44 7.36
CA SER A 102 -19.83 2.02 7.36
C SER A 102 -20.34 2.34 5.96
N THR A 103 -19.44 2.55 5.00
CA THR A 103 -19.79 2.90 3.63
C THR A 103 -18.92 2.13 2.63
N ARG A 104 -19.56 1.50 1.64
CA ARG A 104 -18.83 0.83 0.54
C ARG A 104 -18.20 1.82 -0.44
N ASN A 105 -18.72 3.04 -0.48
CA ASN A 105 -18.13 4.14 -1.22
C ASN A 105 -16.90 4.60 -0.42
N ARG A 106 -15.79 4.97 -1.06
CA ARG A 106 -14.49 5.25 -0.41
C ARG A 106 -13.72 3.98 -0.02
N ALA A 107 -13.38 3.21 -1.03
CA ALA A 107 -12.51 2.04 -0.88
C ALA A 107 -11.38 2.11 -1.91
N PHE A 108 -10.20 1.66 -1.48
CA PHE A 108 -9.01 1.55 -2.30
C PHE A 108 -8.54 0.11 -2.31
N TYR A 109 -8.38 -0.45 -3.50
CA TYR A 109 -7.98 -1.84 -3.69
C TYR A 109 -6.68 -1.90 -4.48
N ILE A 110 -5.81 -2.82 -4.07
CA ILE A 110 -4.64 -3.26 -4.82
C ILE A 110 -4.86 -4.75 -5.10
N ASP A 111 -5.08 -5.09 -6.35
CA ASP A 111 -5.24 -6.47 -6.79
C ASP A 111 -3.94 -6.97 -7.41
N PHE A 112 -3.42 -8.07 -6.91
CA PHE A 112 -2.39 -8.90 -7.55
C PHE A 112 -3.10 -9.97 -8.38
N ILE A 113 -2.82 -10.01 -9.67
CA ILE A 113 -3.44 -10.93 -10.61
C ILE A 113 -2.35 -11.81 -11.21
N ASN A 114 -2.49 -13.13 -11.09
CA ASN A 114 -1.58 -14.05 -11.74
C ASN A 114 -2.28 -15.36 -12.14
N CYS A 115 -1.66 -16.09 -13.06
CA CYS A 115 -2.04 -17.43 -13.47
C CYS A 115 -1.41 -18.47 -12.54
N ILE A 116 -2.25 -19.18 -11.80
CA ILE A 116 -1.82 -20.16 -10.80
C ILE A 116 -2.19 -21.57 -11.28
N PRO A 117 -1.23 -22.50 -11.34
CA PRO A 117 -1.51 -23.91 -11.59
C PRO A 117 -2.46 -24.52 -10.56
N GLN A 118 -3.36 -25.39 -11.01
CA GLN A 118 -4.17 -26.17 -10.11
C GLN A 118 -3.29 -27.09 -9.27
N GLY A 119 -3.51 -27.09 -7.95
CA GLY A 119 -2.74 -27.89 -7.01
C GLY A 119 -1.52 -27.18 -6.41
N SER A 120 -1.26 -25.92 -6.79
CA SER A 120 -0.24 -25.12 -6.11
C SER A 120 -0.55 -24.98 -4.62
N THR A 121 0.50 -25.13 -3.82
CA THR A 121 0.52 -24.90 -2.38
C THR A 121 0.44 -23.41 -2.06
N GLU A 122 0.12 -23.07 -0.81
CA GLU A 122 0.08 -21.67 -0.37
C GLU A 122 1.43 -20.97 -0.53
N GLU A 123 2.55 -21.64 -0.23
CA GLU A 123 3.90 -21.08 -0.41
C GLU A 123 4.21 -20.81 -1.89
N GLU A 124 3.87 -21.75 -2.78
CA GLU A 124 4.05 -21.54 -4.23
C GLU A 124 3.19 -20.38 -4.74
N ILE A 125 1.95 -20.23 -4.25
CA ILE A 125 1.09 -19.09 -4.59
C ILE A 125 1.72 -17.79 -4.09
N LYS A 126 2.20 -17.77 -2.85
CA LYS A 126 2.88 -16.60 -2.27
C LYS A 126 4.09 -16.19 -3.11
N GLU A 127 4.96 -17.13 -3.47
CA GLU A 127 6.14 -16.88 -4.31
C GLU A 127 5.75 -16.38 -5.72
N MET A 128 4.72 -16.97 -6.34
CA MET A 128 4.28 -16.55 -7.68
C MET A 128 3.57 -15.20 -7.70
N MET A 129 2.88 -14.83 -6.61
CA MET A 129 2.06 -13.61 -6.58
C MET A 129 2.80 -12.43 -5.95
N PHE A 130 3.64 -12.66 -4.95
CA PHE A 130 4.18 -11.62 -4.07
C PHE A 130 5.71 -11.58 -4.03
N ASP A 131 6.37 -11.88 -5.15
CA ASP A 131 7.82 -11.67 -5.29
C ASP A 131 8.17 -10.18 -5.28
N PRO A 132 8.97 -9.69 -4.31
CA PRO A 132 9.33 -8.27 -4.25
C PRO A 132 10.00 -7.78 -5.54
N GLY A 133 9.49 -6.68 -6.08
CA GLY A 133 9.95 -6.15 -7.35
C GLY A 133 8.97 -5.18 -7.97
N ASN A 134 9.25 -4.83 -9.23
CA ASN A 134 8.38 -3.96 -10.02
C ASN A 134 7.36 -4.82 -10.77
N TYR A 135 6.12 -4.36 -10.79
CA TYR A 135 5.04 -5.03 -11.49
C TYR A 135 4.40 -4.11 -12.51
N ASP A 136 4.05 -4.68 -13.65
CA ASP A 136 3.26 -3.99 -14.65
C ASP A 136 1.78 -3.90 -14.21
N TYR A 137 1.14 -2.80 -14.61
CA TYR A 137 -0.31 -2.70 -14.47
C TYR A 137 -1.02 -3.58 -15.52
N VAL A 138 -2.05 -4.28 -15.06
CA VAL A 138 -2.99 -5.01 -15.88
C VAL A 138 -3.67 -4.06 -16.85
N THR A 139 -3.84 -4.49 -18.10
CA THR A 139 -4.53 -3.72 -19.14
C THR A 139 -5.66 -4.57 -19.72
N ASP A 140 -6.54 -3.96 -20.52
CA ASP A 140 -7.58 -4.71 -21.22
C ASP A 140 -7.04 -5.82 -22.15
N ASN A 141 -5.78 -5.72 -22.59
CA ASN A 141 -5.13 -6.71 -23.45
C ASN A 141 -4.34 -7.78 -22.68
N ASN A 142 -3.96 -7.51 -21.43
CA ASN A 142 -3.28 -8.47 -20.55
C ASN A 142 -4.00 -8.52 -19.20
N LYS A 143 -4.92 -9.48 -19.07
CA LYS A 143 -5.78 -9.67 -17.88
C LYS A 143 -5.32 -10.79 -16.94
N THR A 144 -4.24 -11.47 -17.30
CA THR A 144 -3.81 -12.72 -16.67
C THR A 144 -2.62 -12.55 -15.73
N GLY A 145 -1.94 -11.39 -15.78
CA GLY A 145 -0.76 -11.12 -14.95
C GLY A 145 -0.55 -9.62 -14.71
N GLY A 146 -0.24 -9.26 -13.47
CA GLY A 146 0.16 -7.90 -13.06
C GLY A 146 -0.67 -7.33 -11.92
N ILE A 147 -0.65 -6.01 -11.78
CA ILE A 147 -1.35 -5.29 -10.72
C ILE A 147 -2.54 -4.50 -11.26
N ARG A 148 -3.63 -4.48 -10.51
CA ARG A 148 -4.74 -3.58 -10.78
C ARG A 148 -5.09 -2.77 -9.53
N ILE A 149 -4.90 -1.47 -9.62
CA ILE A 149 -5.46 -0.53 -8.62
C ILE A 149 -6.91 -0.21 -8.99
N ARG A 150 -7.79 -0.23 -7.98
CA ARG A 150 -9.18 0.23 -8.05
C ARG A 150 -9.47 1.22 -6.94
N TYR A 151 -10.18 2.29 -7.25
CA TYR A 151 -10.56 3.32 -6.29
C TYR A 151 -12.04 3.66 -6.48
N TYR A 152 -12.80 3.65 -5.39
CA TYR A 152 -14.17 4.15 -5.37
C TYR A 152 -14.17 5.56 -4.77
N ASP A 153 -14.63 6.53 -5.55
CA ASP A 153 -14.79 7.91 -5.07
C ASP A 153 -15.97 8.05 -4.09
N ASN A 154 -16.20 9.27 -3.61
CA ASN A 154 -17.26 9.56 -2.63
C ASN A 154 -18.66 9.35 -3.23
N GLU A 155 -18.78 9.50 -4.54
CA GLU A 155 -20.00 9.29 -5.32
C GLU A 155 -20.24 7.81 -5.65
N GLY A 156 -19.31 6.91 -5.30
CA GLY A 156 -19.39 5.47 -5.54
C GLY A 156 -18.97 5.04 -6.95
N ASN A 157 -18.33 5.93 -7.70
CA ASN A 157 -17.82 5.59 -9.03
C ASN A 157 -16.50 4.82 -8.92
N LEU A 158 -16.39 3.77 -9.72
CA LEU A 158 -15.16 3.00 -9.86
C LEU A 158 -14.19 3.66 -10.85
N TRP A 159 -12.97 3.87 -10.38
CA TRP A 159 -11.80 4.28 -11.15
C TRP A 159 -10.78 3.15 -11.12
N THR A 160 -10.18 2.81 -12.26
CA THR A 160 -9.23 1.69 -12.30
C THR A 160 -8.11 1.90 -13.31
N THR A 161 -6.96 1.29 -13.00
CA THR A 161 -5.79 1.23 -13.89
C THR A 161 -6.04 0.41 -15.16
N SER A 162 -6.93 -0.58 -15.13
CA SER A 162 -7.09 -1.53 -16.24
C SER A 162 -7.90 -1.02 -17.43
N SER A 163 -8.68 0.06 -17.25
CA SER A 163 -9.57 0.62 -18.29
C SER A 163 -8.87 1.63 -19.21
N GLY A 164 -7.55 1.75 -19.16
CA GLY A 164 -6.79 2.66 -20.00
C GLY A 164 -5.30 2.34 -20.04
N PRO A 165 -4.53 3.09 -20.83
CA PRO A 165 -3.10 2.84 -20.97
C PRO A 165 -2.35 3.30 -19.71
N ASN A 166 -1.95 2.37 -18.84
CA ASN A 166 -0.97 2.66 -17.79
C ASN A 166 0.45 2.50 -18.35
N SER A 167 0.92 3.54 -19.05
CA SER A 167 2.28 3.59 -19.59
C SER A 167 2.90 4.96 -19.33
N GLY A 168 4.23 4.99 -19.13
CA GLY A 168 5.02 6.21 -18.99
C GLY A 168 5.40 6.54 -17.54
N SER A 169 5.73 7.80 -17.28
CA SER A 169 6.29 8.26 -15.99
C SER A 169 5.33 8.20 -14.79
N TYR A 170 4.06 7.86 -15.02
CA TYR A 170 3.01 7.76 -13.99
C TYR A 170 2.40 6.36 -13.98
N SER A 171 3.22 5.34 -14.25
CA SER A 171 2.82 3.94 -14.30
C SER A 171 3.94 3.10 -13.73
N ASP A 172 4.09 3.17 -12.41
CA ASP A 172 5.08 2.43 -11.64
C ASP A 172 4.41 1.81 -10.42
N PHE A 173 4.68 0.54 -10.18
CA PHE A 173 4.24 -0.19 -9.00
C PHE A 173 5.38 -1.07 -8.52
N MET A 174 5.74 -0.91 -7.25
CA MET A 174 6.80 -1.66 -6.61
C MET A 174 6.27 -2.31 -5.34
N LEU A 175 6.39 -3.63 -5.25
CA LEU A 175 6.28 -4.39 -4.02
C LEU A 175 7.67 -4.43 -3.38
N SER A 176 7.88 -3.70 -2.28
CA SER A 176 9.17 -3.67 -1.59
C SER A 176 9.44 -4.91 -0.75
N ALA A 177 8.41 -5.42 -0.08
CA ALA A 177 8.51 -6.56 0.82
C ALA A 177 7.14 -7.15 1.13
N ILE A 178 7.15 -8.39 1.61
CA ILE A 178 6.03 -9.08 2.25
C ILE A 178 6.53 -9.73 3.54
N ILE A 179 5.76 -9.65 4.61
CA ILE A 179 6.03 -10.34 5.88
C ILE A 179 4.78 -11.09 6.33
N ASP A 180 4.96 -12.13 7.13
CA ASP A 180 3.82 -12.84 7.72
C ASP A 180 3.05 -11.92 8.67
N SER A 181 1.73 -12.06 8.67
CA SER A 181 0.87 -11.34 9.61
C SER A 181 1.21 -11.73 11.04
N PRO A 182 1.20 -10.79 11.99
CA PRO A 182 1.36 -11.11 13.41
C PRO A 182 0.23 -12.04 13.89
N GLU A 183 0.55 -12.90 14.86
CA GLU A 183 -0.41 -13.83 15.46
C GLU A 183 -1.70 -13.11 15.92
N GLY A 184 -2.85 -13.69 15.56
CA GLY A 184 -4.19 -13.19 15.91
C GLY A 184 -4.83 -12.22 14.91
N ASP A 185 -4.13 -11.89 13.82
CA ASP A 185 -4.61 -11.03 12.74
C ASP A 185 -4.96 -11.77 11.44
N GLU A 186 -4.87 -13.10 11.44
CA GLU A 186 -5.09 -13.94 10.25
C GLU A 186 -6.49 -13.71 9.65
N ARG A 187 -7.44 -13.22 10.46
CA ARG A 187 -8.77 -12.81 10.02
C ARG A 187 -8.78 -11.63 9.03
N PHE A 188 -7.72 -10.82 8.99
CA PHE A 188 -7.57 -9.70 8.07
C PHE A 188 -6.67 -10.06 6.88
N GLY A 189 -5.77 -11.02 7.03
CA GLY A 189 -4.94 -11.57 5.96
C GLY A 189 -3.73 -12.31 6.49
N ASN A 190 -3.19 -13.21 5.68
CA ASN A 190 -2.05 -14.05 6.06
C ASN A 190 -0.73 -13.26 6.06
N TYR A 191 -0.65 -12.18 5.30
CA TYR A 191 0.57 -11.38 5.15
C TYR A 191 0.32 -9.87 5.24
N ILE A 192 1.40 -9.12 5.45
CA ILE A 192 1.46 -7.66 5.31
C ILE A 192 2.43 -7.34 4.17
N MET A 193 1.95 -6.57 3.18
CA MET A 193 2.77 -6.09 2.06
C MET A 193 3.09 -4.60 2.17
N PHE A 194 4.24 -4.23 1.61
CA PHE A 194 4.77 -2.88 1.61
C PHE A 194 5.16 -2.49 0.20
N GLY A 195 4.95 -1.23 -0.16
CA GLY A 195 5.42 -0.78 -1.45
C GLY A 195 5.04 0.64 -1.79
N GLU A 196 5.32 0.98 -3.04
CA GLU A 196 5.11 2.29 -3.60
C GLU A 196 4.43 2.18 -4.96
N PHE A 197 3.69 3.22 -5.34
CA PHE A 197 3.07 3.26 -6.65
C PHE A 197 2.80 4.67 -7.14
N SER A 198 2.70 4.81 -8.45
CA SER A 198 2.13 5.96 -9.14
C SER A 198 1.40 5.46 -10.38
N CYS A 199 0.14 5.85 -10.54
CA CYS A 199 -0.72 5.32 -11.59
C CYS A 199 -1.65 6.39 -12.14
N ARG A 200 -2.17 6.17 -13.35
CA ARG A 200 -3.38 6.83 -13.82
C ARG A 200 -4.59 5.91 -13.63
N LEU A 201 -5.67 6.44 -13.06
CA LEU A 201 -6.95 5.73 -12.97
C LEU A 201 -7.90 6.27 -14.04
N TYR A 202 -8.65 5.37 -14.67
CA TYR A 202 -9.53 5.67 -15.79
C TYR A 202 -10.98 5.36 -15.46
N ARG A 203 -11.88 6.16 -16.02
CA ARG A 203 -13.33 5.94 -15.97
C ARG A 203 -14.03 6.66 -17.12
N GLY A 204 -14.66 5.91 -18.03
CA GLY A 204 -15.58 6.48 -19.04
C GLY A 204 -14.98 7.62 -19.86
N GLY A 205 -13.71 7.50 -20.26
CA GLY A 205 -12.96 8.53 -21.00
C GLY A 205 -12.28 9.59 -20.13
N ASN A 206 -12.62 9.68 -18.84
CA ASN A 206 -11.94 10.55 -17.88
C ASN A 206 -10.76 9.81 -17.23
N SER A 207 -9.85 10.59 -16.66
CA SER A 207 -8.73 10.07 -15.88
C SER A 207 -8.34 10.97 -14.72
N MET A 208 -7.83 10.36 -13.66
CA MET A 208 -7.19 11.04 -12.52
C MET A 208 -5.82 10.44 -12.27
N THR A 209 -4.91 11.23 -11.69
CA THR A 209 -3.54 10.76 -11.46
C THR A 209 -3.30 10.55 -9.98
N ILE A 210 -2.73 9.39 -9.64
CA ILE A 210 -2.20 9.12 -8.31
C ILE A 210 -0.68 9.15 -8.37
N THR A 211 -0.09 9.95 -7.49
CA THR A 211 1.37 10.03 -7.33
C THR A 211 1.79 9.81 -5.90
N LYS A 212 3.06 9.41 -5.71
CA LYS A 212 3.69 9.23 -4.39
C LYS A 212 2.86 8.30 -3.49
N GLY A 213 2.27 7.27 -4.09
CA GLY A 213 1.55 6.23 -3.38
C GLY A 213 2.52 5.41 -2.54
N ARG A 214 2.17 5.21 -1.27
CA ARG A 214 2.90 4.34 -0.33
C ARG A 214 1.88 3.54 0.45
N TYR A 215 2.10 2.24 0.55
CA TYR A 215 1.18 1.34 1.24
C TYR A 215 1.91 0.40 2.18
N LYS A 216 1.22 0.09 3.28
CA LYS A 216 1.49 -1.02 4.19
C LYS A 216 0.13 -1.60 4.58
N MET A 217 -0.19 -2.80 4.09
CA MET A 217 -1.55 -3.34 4.21
C MET A 217 -1.59 -4.86 4.21
N TYR A 218 -2.70 -5.44 4.69
CA TYR A 218 -2.89 -6.89 4.62
C TYR A 218 -3.08 -7.39 3.18
N ILE A 219 -2.60 -8.59 2.93
CA ILE A 219 -2.76 -9.35 1.68
C ILE A 219 -2.74 -10.86 1.99
N GLY A 220 -3.14 -11.69 1.02
CA GLY A 220 -3.18 -13.15 1.16
C GLY A 220 -4.43 -13.59 1.92
N GLY A 221 -5.53 -13.76 1.19
CA GLY A 221 -6.81 -14.22 1.74
C GLY A 221 -7.01 -15.73 1.63
N LEU A 222 -7.87 -16.27 2.51
CA LEU A 222 -8.41 -17.64 2.43
C LEU A 222 -9.46 -17.78 1.31
#